data_AF-A0A3P8WB96-F1
#
_entry.id   AF-A0A3P8WB96-F1
#
_cell.length_a   1.000
_cell.length_b   1.000
_cell.length_c   1.000
_cell.angle_alpha   90.00
_cell.angle_beta   90.00
_cell.angle_gamma   90.00
#
_symmetry.space_group_name_H-M   'P 1'
#
loop_
_entity.id
_entity.type
_entity.pdbx_description
1 polymer ?
#
loop_
_entity_poly.entity_id
_entity_poly.type
_entity_poly.pdbx_seq_one_letter_code
_entity_poly.pdbx_strand_id
1 'polypeptide(L)'
;MMAAAGSAVSSNQCLTSRECSLIDKVIKRQARLYELCTNPQLALRNSPPYLPDLLAETTALLETVRESNQGSKDTSGAGQVPRGERSDYLRIHLKNLLDKSDRAMLLFKEGGERIFQEKSTYRKNLTKLSLLFSHMLWEMKAMFPDGTFHGDTYTLASPGAGKFWRKSFGNKCIVPWKNFTEQLRSVHAFQEGMESMALKSTVDLTCNNHISVFEFDVFTRLFRPWGSLLKNWNHLAVTHPGYMAFLTFDQVEARLTRYLHRPGSYIFRLSSTRMGRWAIGHVTTDNSIIQTIPEDTPLYQALIKGSKEGRYVYPNGHDSNPDLSSLQGSTEVVKVTEEQYELYCDIGSTFQLCKICLERDKDICLKPCGHLLCSICLAGWQRSARNTCPYCRCKIRSTHSIAIESYRQGDDNEESVDDPEDDHEDIEVIVKKIAALKLSSLERPSPSSRLYNDTDPLLYDPTHKVQTTKTTRAVSKKPRRQKMANWNCEQEKDTQDSRQDMDSPQSTERLMEDTAPYLTPHSADGAESYRRPLHSGKGRRRYKERDDFH
;
A
#
# COMPACT_ATOMS: atom_id res chain seq x y z
N MET A 1 -6.00 53.75 -17.92
CA MET A 1 -6.78 52.52 -18.21
C MET A 1 -6.37 51.46 -17.21
N MET A 2 -7.32 50.85 -16.49
CA MET A 2 -7.04 49.69 -15.63
C MET A 2 -7.52 48.42 -16.34
N ALA A 3 -6.70 47.37 -16.34
CA ALA A 3 -7.12 46.04 -16.78
C ALA A 3 -7.77 45.31 -15.60
N ALA A 4 -8.91 44.65 -15.84
CA ALA A 4 -9.66 43.99 -14.78
C ALA A 4 -9.00 42.66 -14.35
N ALA A 5 -8.90 42.45 -13.03
CA ALA A 5 -8.59 41.14 -12.48
C ALA A 5 -9.86 40.28 -12.48
N GLY A 6 -9.85 39.18 -13.24
CA GLY A 6 -10.95 38.22 -13.26
C GLY A 6 -10.98 37.37 -11.99
N SER A 7 -11.83 37.74 -11.03
CA SER A 7 -12.08 36.92 -9.84
C SER A 7 -12.95 35.71 -10.20
N ALA A 8 -12.55 34.50 -9.78
CA ALA A 8 -13.31 33.28 -10.03
C ALA A 8 -14.51 33.20 -9.07
N VAL A 9 -15.72 33.43 -9.60
CA VAL A 9 -16.96 33.35 -8.81
C VAL A 9 -17.32 31.88 -8.56
N SER A 10 -17.08 31.40 -7.34
CA SER A 10 -17.53 30.07 -6.92
C SER A 10 -19.04 30.07 -6.70
N SER A 11 -19.77 29.23 -7.45
CA SER A 11 -21.23 29.23 -7.48
C SER A 11 -21.86 28.35 -6.39
N ASN A 12 -21.95 28.87 -5.16
CA ASN A 12 -22.66 28.20 -4.05
C ASN A 12 -24.17 28.10 -4.33
N GLN A 13 -24.62 26.97 -4.89
CA GLN A 13 -26.03 26.66 -5.12
C GLN A 13 -26.69 26.11 -3.83
N CYS A 14 -27.98 26.36 -3.62
CA CYS A 14 -28.68 25.93 -2.41
C CYS A 14 -28.82 24.39 -2.30
N LEU A 15 -28.94 23.85 -1.08
CA LEU A 15 -29.28 22.44 -0.82
C LEU A 15 -30.77 22.15 -1.06
N THR A 16 -31.10 20.92 -1.45
CA THR A 16 -32.48 20.45 -1.57
C THR A 16 -33.03 19.99 -0.21
N SER A 17 -34.35 20.09 -0.05
CA SER A 17 -35.07 19.56 1.13
C SER A 17 -34.77 18.07 1.40
N ARG A 18 -34.54 17.27 0.36
CA ARG A 18 -34.17 15.84 0.48
C ARG A 18 -32.75 15.67 1.05
N GLU A 19 -31.80 16.49 0.65
CA GLU A 19 -30.44 16.48 1.21
C GLU A 19 -30.47 16.93 2.68
N CYS A 20 -31.12 18.05 3.00
CA CYS A 20 -31.27 18.51 4.39
C CYS A 20 -31.88 17.43 5.31
N SER A 21 -32.97 16.78 4.87
CA SER A 21 -33.62 15.69 5.62
C SER A 21 -32.74 14.44 5.79
N LEU A 22 -31.80 14.19 4.87
CA LEU A 22 -30.79 13.13 5.03
C LEU A 22 -29.71 13.54 6.04
N ILE A 23 -29.23 14.79 6.00
CA ILE A 23 -28.28 15.32 6.98
C ILE A 23 -28.89 15.26 8.40
N ASP A 24 -30.15 15.67 8.59
CA ASP A 24 -30.85 15.59 9.88
C ASP A 24 -30.90 14.15 10.44
N LYS A 25 -31.12 13.16 9.56
CA LYS A 25 -31.14 11.74 9.93
C LYS A 25 -29.75 11.23 10.32
N VAL A 26 -28.71 11.65 9.60
CA VAL A 26 -27.32 11.32 9.91
C VAL A 26 -26.90 11.92 11.25
N ILE A 27 -27.07 13.24 11.46
CA ILE A 27 -26.71 13.92 12.72
C ILE A 27 -27.43 13.27 13.91
N LYS A 28 -28.75 13.05 13.80
CA LYS A 28 -29.54 12.39 14.85
C LYS A 28 -29.12 10.93 15.11
N ARG A 29 -28.51 10.26 14.13
CA ARG A 29 -27.94 8.92 14.31
C ARG A 29 -26.55 8.96 14.94
N GLN A 30 -25.70 9.91 14.52
CA GLN A 30 -24.34 10.08 15.07
C GLN A 30 -24.38 10.50 16.55
N ALA A 31 -25.30 11.38 16.95
CA ALA A 31 -25.49 11.73 18.36
C ALA A 31 -25.78 10.51 19.26
N ARG A 32 -26.71 9.63 18.83
CA ARG A 32 -27.01 8.38 19.54
C ARG A 32 -25.83 7.40 19.58
N LEU A 33 -25.04 7.35 18.51
CA LEU A 33 -23.84 6.52 18.48
C LEU A 33 -22.73 7.08 19.37
N TYR A 34 -22.62 8.41 19.48
CA TYR A 34 -21.70 9.11 20.37
C TYR A 34 -22.03 8.85 21.85
N GLU A 35 -23.31 8.88 22.24
CA GLU A 35 -23.78 8.45 23.58
C GLU A 35 -23.31 7.03 23.93
N LEU A 36 -23.45 6.07 23.00
CA LEU A 36 -22.99 4.69 23.20
C LEU A 36 -21.45 4.58 23.25
N CYS A 37 -20.73 5.36 22.44
CA CYS A 37 -19.27 5.33 22.38
C CYS A 37 -18.59 6.04 23.55
N THR A 38 -19.28 6.95 24.25
CA THR A 38 -18.76 7.66 25.42
C THR A 38 -19.02 6.94 26.75
N ASN A 39 -19.69 5.79 26.74
CA ASN A 39 -19.87 4.95 27.93
C ASN A 39 -18.50 4.57 28.56
N PRO A 40 -18.22 4.92 29.83
CA PRO A 40 -16.95 4.63 30.49
C PRO A 40 -16.56 3.15 30.52
N GLN A 41 -17.52 2.23 30.57
CA GLN A 41 -17.26 0.77 30.52
C GLN A 41 -16.67 0.32 29.18
N LEU A 42 -16.89 1.09 28.11
CA LEU A 42 -16.29 0.81 26.81
C LEU A 42 -14.78 1.04 26.85
N ALA A 43 -14.30 2.02 27.63
CA ALA A 43 -12.88 2.35 27.74
C ALA A 43 -12.18 2.44 26.36
N LEU A 44 -12.74 3.24 25.44
CA LEU A 44 -12.04 3.59 24.20
C LEU A 44 -10.78 4.38 24.56
N ARG A 45 -9.67 4.05 23.90
CA ARG A 45 -8.41 4.79 24.02
C ARG A 45 -8.45 5.95 23.03
N ASN A 46 -7.95 7.12 23.42
CA ASN A 46 -7.87 8.33 22.59
C ASN A 46 -6.75 8.24 21.52
N SER A 47 -6.60 7.07 20.90
CA SER A 47 -5.65 6.72 19.86
C SER A 47 -6.36 6.73 18.48
N PRO A 48 -5.89 7.47 17.46
CA PRO A 48 -6.58 7.52 16.17
C PRO A 48 -6.70 6.15 15.47
N PRO A 49 -7.90 5.73 15.01
CA PRO A 49 -9.17 6.48 15.00
C PRO A 49 -9.95 6.39 16.32
N TYR A 50 -10.17 7.54 16.97
CA TYR A 50 -11.00 7.64 18.17
C TYR A 50 -12.42 8.07 17.78
N LEU A 51 -13.38 7.17 17.98
CA LEU A 51 -14.72 7.28 17.38
C LEU A 51 -15.57 8.47 17.87
N PRO A 52 -15.56 8.87 19.17
CA PRO A 52 -16.32 10.04 19.62
C PRO A 52 -15.94 11.32 18.88
N ASP A 53 -14.65 11.63 18.75
CA ASP A 53 -14.16 12.82 18.03
C ASP A 53 -14.56 12.76 16.56
N LEU A 54 -14.39 11.61 15.90
CA LEU A 54 -14.78 11.44 14.50
C LEU A 54 -16.27 11.70 14.25
N LEU A 55 -17.16 11.30 15.18
CA LEU A 55 -18.59 11.56 15.08
C LEU A 55 -18.90 13.05 15.29
N ALA A 56 -18.26 13.69 16.26
CA ALA A 56 -18.41 15.12 16.52
C ALA A 56 -17.91 15.98 15.35
N GLU A 57 -16.71 15.68 14.83
CA GLU A 57 -16.15 16.35 13.64
C GLU A 57 -17.01 16.15 12.39
N THR A 58 -17.58 14.95 12.19
CA THR A 58 -18.47 14.69 11.04
C THR A 58 -19.78 15.46 11.18
N THR A 59 -20.37 15.52 12.37
CA THR A 59 -21.58 16.32 12.64
C THR A 59 -21.31 17.81 12.41
N ALA A 60 -20.21 18.36 12.94
CA ALA A 60 -19.86 19.76 12.74
C ALA A 60 -19.64 20.11 11.25
N LEU A 61 -18.95 19.25 10.49
CA LEU A 61 -18.75 19.46 9.05
C LEU A 61 -20.07 19.39 8.26
N LEU A 62 -21.01 18.53 8.67
CA LEU A 62 -22.35 18.46 8.10
C LEU A 62 -23.20 19.71 8.40
N GLU A 63 -22.95 20.38 9.52
CA GLU A 63 -23.56 21.66 9.89
C GLU A 63 -22.92 22.81 9.09
N THR A 64 -21.60 22.87 8.96
CA THR A 64 -20.92 23.86 8.09
C THR A 64 -21.34 23.73 6.62
N VAL A 65 -21.42 22.50 6.07
CA VAL A 65 -21.93 22.28 4.70
C VAL A 65 -23.39 22.74 4.56
N ARG A 66 -24.21 22.53 5.59
CA ARG A 66 -25.60 23.01 5.62
C ARG A 66 -25.67 24.54 5.58
N GLU A 67 -24.89 25.22 6.40
CA GLU A 67 -24.86 26.68 6.52
C GLU A 67 -24.33 27.35 5.23
N SER A 68 -23.14 26.93 4.77
CA SER A 68 -22.50 27.46 3.55
C SER A 68 -23.36 27.29 2.28
N ASN A 69 -24.30 26.33 2.28
CA ASN A 69 -25.22 26.08 1.17
C ASN A 69 -26.69 26.50 1.47
N GLN A 70 -26.93 27.32 2.50
CA GLN A 70 -28.21 28.00 2.75
C GLN A 70 -28.15 29.51 2.46
N GLY A 71 -26.97 30.13 2.54
CA GLY A 71 -26.80 31.59 2.48
C GLY A 71 -27.05 32.28 1.12
N SER A 72 -27.34 31.54 0.05
CA SER A 72 -27.58 32.12 -1.29
C SER A 72 -28.99 31.81 -1.81
N LYS A 73 -29.85 32.83 -1.75
CA LYS A 73 -31.15 32.88 -2.47
C LYS A 73 -31.16 33.90 -3.61
N ASP A 74 -30.34 34.95 -3.51
CA ASP A 74 -30.44 36.14 -4.36
C ASP A 74 -29.25 36.29 -5.31
N THR A 75 -29.16 35.42 -6.33
CA THR A 75 -28.57 35.82 -7.62
C THR A 75 -29.06 34.92 -8.75
N SER A 76 -29.68 35.54 -9.76
CA SER A 76 -30.11 34.88 -11.00
C SER A 76 -29.08 35.08 -12.11
N GLY A 77 -28.51 33.98 -12.63
CA GLY A 77 -27.86 33.95 -13.95
C GLY A 77 -26.40 33.45 -14.00
N ALA A 78 -26.07 32.81 -15.13
CA ALA A 78 -24.74 32.63 -15.71
C ALA A 78 -23.62 32.04 -14.80
N GLY A 79 -23.73 30.76 -14.42
CA GLY A 79 -22.65 30.01 -13.76
C GLY A 79 -22.99 28.54 -13.53
N GLN A 80 -23.08 27.74 -14.59
CA GLN A 80 -23.56 26.35 -14.50
C GLN A 80 -22.46 25.34 -14.11
N VAL A 81 -22.20 25.20 -12.82
CA VAL A 81 -21.74 23.90 -12.27
C VAL A 81 -22.93 22.93 -12.31
N PRO A 82 -22.79 21.70 -12.83
CA PRO A 82 -23.89 20.73 -12.88
C PRO A 82 -24.37 20.36 -11.47
N ARG A 83 -25.62 20.71 -11.17
CA ARG A 83 -26.34 20.39 -9.91
C ARG A 83 -26.33 18.89 -9.54
N GLY A 84 -26.07 18.00 -10.50
CA GLY A 84 -25.94 16.56 -10.31
C GLY A 84 -24.76 16.17 -9.42
N GLU A 85 -23.52 16.47 -9.81
CA GLU A 85 -22.31 15.88 -9.21
C GLU A 85 -22.22 16.06 -7.69
N ARG A 86 -22.42 17.30 -7.18
CA ARG A 86 -22.49 17.55 -5.73
C ARG A 86 -23.60 16.75 -5.06
N SER A 87 -24.79 16.73 -5.68
CA SER A 87 -25.97 16.10 -5.09
C SER A 87 -25.85 14.57 -5.08
N ASP A 88 -25.27 13.98 -6.12
CA ASP A 88 -25.03 12.54 -6.19
C ASP A 88 -23.94 12.09 -5.22
N TYR A 89 -22.82 12.82 -5.11
CA TYR A 89 -21.83 12.56 -4.05
C TYR A 89 -22.46 12.67 -2.66
N LEU A 90 -23.13 13.78 -2.35
CA LEU A 90 -23.71 14.01 -1.03
C LEU A 90 -24.80 12.96 -0.72
N ARG A 91 -25.61 12.55 -1.71
CA ARG A 91 -26.61 11.47 -1.59
C ARG A 91 -25.98 10.11 -1.31
N ILE A 92 -24.90 9.75 -2.00
CA ILE A 92 -24.17 8.49 -1.80
C ILE A 92 -23.50 8.49 -0.42
N HIS A 93 -22.76 9.56 -0.11
CA HIS A 93 -22.01 9.70 1.13
C HIS A 93 -22.93 9.71 2.36
N LEU A 94 -24.01 10.52 2.37
CA LEU A 94 -24.97 10.55 3.48
C LEU A 94 -25.68 9.21 3.69
N LYS A 95 -26.01 8.48 2.61
CA LYS A 95 -26.60 7.14 2.75
C LYS A 95 -25.59 6.18 3.38
N ASN A 96 -24.37 6.12 2.85
CA ASN A 96 -23.31 5.26 3.39
C ASN A 96 -23.02 5.58 4.86
N LEU A 97 -22.93 6.86 5.21
CA LEU A 97 -22.69 7.33 6.57
C LEU A 97 -23.82 6.92 7.54
N LEU A 98 -25.08 6.99 7.10
CA LEU A 98 -26.23 6.48 7.86
C LEU A 98 -26.17 4.95 8.02
N ASP A 99 -25.96 4.21 6.93
CA ASP A 99 -25.91 2.74 6.91
C ASP A 99 -24.78 2.20 7.81
N LYS A 100 -23.58 2.82 7.76
CA LYS A 100 -22.44 2.49 8.63
C LYS A 100 -22.70 2.86 10.10
N SER A 101 -23.41 3.96 10.38
CA SER A 101 -23.85 4.28 11.74
C SER A 101 -24.90 3.31 12.29
N ASP A 102 -25.83 2.84 11.47
CA ASP A 102 -26.79 1.81 11.89
C ASP A 102 -26.12 0.44 12.11
N ARG A 103 -25.13 0.05 11.29
CA ARG A 103 -24.30 -1.15 11.57
C ARG A 103 -23.50 -0.99 12.87
N ALA A 104 -22.99 0.20 13.18
CA ALA A 104 -22.31 0.47 14.45
C ALA A 104 -23.26 0.33 15.66
N MET A 105 -24.45 0.94 15.59
CA MET A 105 -25.51 0.79 16.62
C MET A 105 -25.89 -0.69 16.83
N LEU A 106 -25.93 -1.48 15.76
CA LEU A 106 -26.25 -2.90 15.81
C LEU A 106 -25.20 -3.71 16.58
N LEU A 107 -23.90 -3.40 16.46
CA LEU A 107 -22.86 -4.05 17.26
C LEU A 107 -23.03 -3.86 18.76
N PHE A 108 -23.51 -2.70 19.22
CA PHE A 108 -23.86 -2.49 20.64
C PHE A 108 -25.05 -3.37 21.05
N LYS A 109 -26.11 -3.39 20.23
CA LYS A 109 -27.34 -4.16 20.49
C LYS A 109 -27.10 -5.68 20.54
N GLU A 110 -26.31 -6.23 19.61
CA GLU A 110 -26.01 -7.66 19.53
C GLU A 110 -24.84 -8.08 20.42
N GLY A 111 -23.87 -7.18 20.64
CA GLY A 111 -22.73 -7.45 21.50
C GLY A 111 -23.13 -7.61 22.96
N GLY A 112 -23.97 -6.71 23.46
CA GLY A 112 -24.23 -6.56 24.90
C GLY A 112 -22.91 -6.43 25.66
N GLU A 113 -22.78 -7.15 26.76
CA GLU A 113 -21.54 -7.24 27.56
C GLU A 113 -20.26 -7.53 26.75
N ARG A 114 -20.38 -8.18 25.58
CA ARG A 114 -19.24 -8.53 24.74
C ARG A 114 -18.60 -7.31 24.06
N ILE A 115 -19.25 -6.14 23.96
CA ILE A 115 -18.63 -4.96 23.34
C ILE A 115 -17.64 -4.23 24.27
N PHE A 116 -17.84 -4.36 25.58
CA PHE A 116 -16.91 -3.85 26.61
C PHE A 116 -15.62 -4.68 26.69
N GLN A 117 -15.67 -5.95 26.25
CA GLN A 117 -14.52 -6.85 26.20
C GLN A 117 -13.55 -6.49 25.05
N GLU A 118 -12.40 -5.88 25.37
CA GLU A 118 -11.40 -5.37 24.40
C GLU A 118 -11.03 -6.35 23.27
N LYS A 119 -11.03 -7.66 23.54
CA LYS A 119 -10.59 -8.72 22.62
C LYS A 119 -11.72 -9.34 21.78
N SER A 120 -12.98 -8.95 21.96
CA SER A 120 -14.14 -9.58 21.30
C SER A 120 -14.22 -9.28 19.80
N THR A 121 -15.05 -10.06 19.08
CA THR A 121 -15.38 -9.80 17.66
C THR A 121 -16.11 -8.47 17.49
N TYR A 122 -17.12 -8.19 18.32
CA TYR A 122 -17.86 -6.93 18.34
C TYR A 122 -16.94 -5.72 18.52
N ARG A 123 -15.98 -5.81 19.45
CA ARG A 123 -15.05 -4.71 19.71
C ARG A 123 -14.04 -4.51 18.58
N LYS A 124 -13.55 -5.59 17.96
CA LYS A 124 -12.73 -5.53 16.73
C LYS A 124 -13.50 -4.93 15.54
N ASN A 125 -14.75 -5.33 15.33
CA ASN A 125 -15.59 -4.80 14.27
C ASN A 125 -15.96 -3.33 14.52
N LEU A 126 -16.15 -2.91 15.79
CA LEU A 126 -16.25 -1.48 16.13
C LEU A 126 -14.98 -0.72 15.76
N THR A 127 -13.78 -1.27 16.01
CA THR A 127 -12.51 -0.65 15.58
C THR A 127 -12.38 -0.57 14.06
N LYS A 128 -12.85 -1.58 13.29
CA LYS A 128 -12.94 -1.49 11.82
C LYS A 128 -13.86 -0.34 11.40
N LEU A 129 -15.03 -0.21 12.03
CA LEU A 129 -15.95 0.90 11.76
C LEU A 129 -15.33 2.26 12.10
N SER A 130 -14.56 2.39 13.19
CA SER A 130 -13.81 3.63 13.49
C SER A 130 -12.85 4.04 12.38
N LEU A 131 -12.19 3.07 11.72
CA LEU A 131 -11.36 3.35 10.54
C LEU A 131 -12.23 3.84 9.37
N LEU A 132 -13.36 3.18 9.08
CA LEU A 132 -14.28 3.61 8.02
C LEU A 132 -14.89 5.00 8.27
N PHE A 133 -15.25 5.34 9.52
CA PHE A 133 -15.65 6.71 9.89
C PHE A 133 -14.54 7.72 9.65
N SER A 134 -13.29 7.37 9.96
CA SER A 134 -12.13 8.22 9.64
C SER A 134 -11.96 8.40 8.12
N HIS A 135 -12.12 7.34 7.33
CA HIS A 135 -12.03 7.41 5.86
C HIS A 135 -13.13 8.32 5.28
N MET A 136 -14.39 8.15 5.73
CA MET A 136 -15.52 9.00 5.32
C MET A 136 -15.31 10.47 5.71
N LEU A 137 -14.88 10.76 6.95
CA LEU A 137 -14.61 12.14 7.37
C LEU A 137 -13.48 12.79 6.54
N TRP A 138 -12.41 12.06 6.25
CA TRP A 138 -11.32 12.58 5.42
C TRP A 138 -11.75 12.82 3.96
N GLU A 139 -12.59 11.94 3.40
CA GLU A 139 -13.19 12.14 2.08
C GLU A 139 -14.11 13.38 2.08
N MET A 140 -14.99 13.51 3.08
CA MET A 140 -15.91 14.64 3.16
C MET A 140 -15.16 15.97 3.32
N LYS A 141 -14.09 16.02 4.12
CA LYS A 141 -13.19 17.19 4.22
C LYS A 141 -12.49 17.51 2.90
N ALA A 142 -12.22 16.51 2.06
CA ALA A 142 -11.60 16.70 0.74
C ALA A 142 -12.60 17.16 -0.33
N MET A 143 -13.87 16.77 -0.24
CA MET A 143 -14.93 17.23 -1.16
C MET A 143 -15.60 18.53 -0.72
N PHE A 144 -15.59 18.85 0.58
CA PHE A 144 -16.15 20.06 1.17
C PHE A 144 -15.15 20.82 2.05
N PRO A 145 -14.01 21.30 1.51
CA PRO A 145 -13.17 22.27 2.22
C PRO A 145 -14.02 23.48 2.62
N ASP A 146 -13.93 23.88 3.89
CA ASP A 146 -14.66 24.99 4.50
C ASP A 146 -16.20 24.96 4.25
N GLY A 147 -16.76 23.76 4.04
CA GLY A 147 -18.18 23.54 3.74
C GLY A 147 -18.59 23.81 2.29
N THR A 148 -17.67 24.23 1.42
CA THR A 148 -17.92 24.51 -0.01
C THR A 148 -17.51 23.34 -0.90
N PHE A 149 -18.35 22.96 -1.86
CA PHE A 149 -18.09 21.78 -2.70
C PHE A 149 -16.96 22.01 -3.72
N HIS A 150 -15.90 21.21 -3.63
CA HIS A 150 -14.72 21.25 -4.51
C HIS A 150 -14.46 19.91 -5.21
N GLY A 151 -15.38 18.94 -5.15
CA GLY A 151 -15.15 17.59 -5.69
C GLY A 151 -14.95 17.53 -7.21
N ASP A 152 -15.51 18.49 -7.95
CA ASP A 152 -15.37 18.65 -9.41
C ASP A 152 -14.06 19.36 -9.83
N THR A 153 -13.46 20.11 -8.91
CA THR A 153 -12.20 20.84 -9.05
C THR A 153 -11.01 20.15 -8.37
N TYR A 154 -11.26 18.99 -7.74
CA TYR A 154 -10.26 18.20 -7.02
C TYR A 154 -9.05 17.84 -7.90
N THR A 155 -7.85 18.13 -7.39
CA THR A 155 -6.60 17.95 -8.11
C THR A 155 -5.78 16.81 -7.50
N LEU A 156 -5.63 15.71 -8.25
CA LEU A 156 -4.87 14.54 -7.84
C LEU A 156 -3.36 14.85 -7.79
N ALA A 157 -2.67 14.33 -6.77
CA ALA A 157 -1.23 14.51 -6.58
C ALA A 157 -0.36 13.76 -7.61
N SER A 158 -0.94 12.82 -8.35
CA SER A 158 -0.29 12.08 -9.44
C SER A 158 -0.75 12.61 -10.81
N PRO A 159 0.10 13.31 -11.59
CA PRO A 159 -0.29 13.86 -12.89
C PRO A 159 -0.70 12.79 -13.92
N GLY A 160 -0.18 11.56 -13.79
CA GLY A 160 -0.60 10.43 -14.62
C GLY A 160 -2.02 9.97 -14.29
N ALA A 161 -2.33 9.82 -13.00
CA ALA A 161 -3.67 9.48 -12.52
C ALA A 161 -4.69 10.59 -12.84
N GLY A 162 -4.31 11.86 -12.68
CA GLY A 162 -5.19 13.00 -12.99
C GLY A 162 -5.53 13.11 -14.48
N LYS A 163 -4.57 12.81 -15.37
CA LYS A 163 -4.83 12.69 -16.82
C LYS A 163 -5.77 11.52 -17.14
N PHE A 164 -5.60 10.37 -16.49
CA PHE A 164 -6.51 9.23 -16.62
C PHE A 164 -7.93 9.60 -16.15
N TRP A 165 -8.09 10.09 -14.93
CA TRP A 165 -9.40 10.42 -14.35
C TRP A 165 -10.16 11.43 -15.20
N ARG A 166 -9.49 12.50 -15.64
CA ARG A 166 -10.11 13.51 -16.51
C ARG A 166 -10.46 12.98 -17.91
N LYS A 167 -9.70 12.02 -18.45
CA LYS A 167 -10.02 11.37 -19.73
C LYS A 167 -11.23 10.43 -19.61
N SER A 168 -11.28 9.62 -18.56
CA SER A 168 -12.29 8.55 -18.40
C SER A 168 -13.59 9.02 -17.74
N PHE A 169 -13.54 10.05 -16.89
CA PHE A 169 -14.68 10.48 -16.07
C PHE A 169 -14.91 12.01 -16.10
N GLY A 170 -14.07 12.80 -16.78
CA GLY A 170 -14.22 14.25 -16.86
C GLY A 170 -14.02 14.93 -15.50
N ASN A 171 -15.02 15.71 -15.06
CA ASN A 171 -15.04 16.41 -13.77
C ASN A 171 -15.85 15.66 -12.69
N LYS A 172 -16.14 14.36 -12.88
CA LYS A 172 -16.87 13.57 -11.88
C LYS A 172 -16.05 13.41 -10.61
N CYS A 173 -16.70 13.63 -9.47
CA CYS A 173 -16.08 13.47 -8.15
C CYS A 173 -16.21 12.04 -7.59
N ILE A 174 -17.16 11.26 -8.10
CA ILE A 174 -17.46 9.88 -7.69
C ILE A 174 -18.03 9.07 -8.86
N VAL A 175 -17.66 7.79 -8.96
CA VAL A 175 -18.13 6.87 -10.03
C VAL A 175 -18.42 5.47 -9.48
N PRO A 176 -19.42 4.72 -10.00
CA PRO A 176 -19.66 3.34 -9.58
C PRO A 176 -18.45 2.43 -9.84
N TRP A 177 -18.25 1.43 -8.99
CA TRP A 177 -17.13 0.48 -9.09
C TRP A 177 -17.02 -0.18 -10.48
N LYS A 178 -18.15 -0.61 -11.08
CA LYS A 178 -18.17 -1.24 -12.41
C LYS A 178 -17.51 -0.34 -13.47
N ASN A 179 -18.00 0.89 -13.62
CA ASN A 179 -17.46 1.91 -14.53
C ASN A 179 -15.99 2.25 -14.25
N PHE A 180 -15.58 2.31 -12.97
CA PHE A 180 -14.19 2.54 -12.60
C PHE A 180 -13.28 1.38 -13.05
N THR A 181 -13.73 0.14 -12.84
CA THR A 181 -13.00 -1.10 -13.14
C THR A 181 -12.80 -1.30 -14.64
N GLU A 182 -13.82 -1.00 -15.44
CA GLU A 182 -13.78 -1.03 -16.91
C GLU A 182 -12.72 -0.05 -17.44
N GLN A 183 -12.78 1.21 -16.99
CA GLN A 183 -11.85 2.24 -17.43
C GLN A 183 -10.42 1.97 -16.95
N LEU A 184 -10.22 1.53 -15.70
CA LEU A 184 -8.89 1.23 -15.16
C LEU A 184 -8.21 0.09 -15.92
N ARG A 185 -8.95 -0.93 -16.36
CA ARG A 185 -8.42 -2.03 -17.18
C ARG A 185 -7.80 -1.58 -18.50
N SER A 186 -8.29 -0.48 -19.08
CA SER A 186 -7.73 0.08 -20.33
C SER A 186 -6.31 0.67 -20.19
N VAL A 187 -5.84 0.92 -18.95
CA VAL A 187 -4.51 1.48 -18.66
C VAL A 187 -3.65 0.60 -17.77
N HIS A 188 -4.26 -0.29 -16.98
CA HIS A 188 -3.59 -1.27 -16.13
C HIS A 188 -4.32 -2.61 -16.19
N ALA A 189 -3.68 -3.63 -16.75
CA ALA A 189 -4.27 -4.97 -16.81
C ALA A 189 -4.33 -5.65 -15.43
N PHE A 190 -5.47 -6.26 -15.12
CA PHE A 190 -5.70 -7.15 -13.97
C PHE A 190 -6.85 -8.11 -14.30
N GLN A 191 -6.94 -9.22 -13.58
CA GLN A 191 -7.95 -10.27 -13.82
C GLN A 191 -9.29 -9.92 -13.15
N GLU A 192 -10.40 -10.30 -13.79
CA GLU A 192 -11.72 -10.29 -13.15
C GLU A 192 -11.83 -11.36 -12.05
N GLY A 193 -12.95 -11.36 -11.33
CA GLY A 193 -13.12 -12.18 -10.13
C GLY A 193 -12.19 -11.72 -9.00
N MET A 194 -11.40 -12.64 -8.44
CA MET A 194 -10.71 -12.43 -7.16
C MET A 194 -9.72 -11.26 -7.14
N GLU A 195 -8.96 -10.99 -8.21
CA GLU A 195 -8.02 -9.87 -8.24
C GLU A 195 -8.76 -8.52 -8.24
N SER A 196 -9.79 -8.39 -9.07
CA SER A 196 -10.74 -7.27 -9.05
C SER A 196 -11.38 -7.05 -7.66
N MET A 197 -11.79 -8.12 -6.98
CA MET A 197 -12.39 -8.03 -5.63
C MET A 197 -11.38 -7.57 -4.55
N ALA A 198 -10.14 -8.05 -4.60
CA ALA A 198 -9.09 -7.54 -3.71
C ALA A 198 -8.76 -6.07 -4.01
N LEU A 199 -8.71 -5.68 -5.29
CA LEU A 199 -8.48 -4.31 -5.71
C LEU A 199 -9.60 -3.40 -5.18
N LYS A 200 -10.88 -3.79 -5.36
CA LYS A 200 -12.04 -3.12 -4.77
C LYS A 200 -11.85 -2.88 -3.28
N SER A 201 -11.53 -3.94 -2.52
CA SER A 201 -11.30 -3.85 -1.07
C SER A 201 -10.09 -3.01 -0.63
N THR A 202 -9.27 -2.54 -1.59
CA THR A 202 -8.15 -1.61 -1.34
C THR A 202 -8.43 -0.18 -1.81
N VAL A 203 -9.30 0.02 -2.82
CA VAL A 203 -9.64 1.34 -3.37
C VAL A 203 -10.94 1.90 -2.76
N ASP A 204 -11.95 1.08 -2.52
CA ASP A 204 -13.25 1.45 -1.91
C ASP A 204 -13.08 1.59 -0.38
N LEU A 205 -12.39 2.66 0.04
CA LEU A 205 -12.01 2.93 1.43
C LEU A 205 -13.20 3.23 2.33
N THR A 206 -14.28 3.76 1.76
CA THR A 206 -15.55 4.05 2.46
C THR A 206 -16.53 2.87 2.43
N CYS A 207 -16.23 1.84 1.63
CA CYS A 207 -16.99 0.61 1.43
C CYS A 207 -18.43 0.87 0.99
N ASN A 208 -18.59 1.56 -0.15
CA ASN A 208 -19.87 2.08 -0.66
C ASN A 208 -20.22 1.64 -2.11
N ASN A 209 -19.41 0.77 -2.73
CA ASN A 209 -19.52 0.29 -4.13
C ASN A 209 -19.26 1.37 -5.23
N HIS A 210 -18.75 2.53 -4.85
CA HIS A 210 -18.26 3.58 -5.74
C HIS A 210 -16.81 3.90 -5.40
N ILE A 211 -16.10 4.56 -6.31
CA ILE A 211 -14.78 5.14 -6.07
C ILE A 211 -14.89 6.65 -6.22
N SER A 212 -14.49 7.40 -5.19
CA SER A 212 -14.33 8.84 -5.28
C SER A 212 -12.96 9.25 -5.81
N VAL A 213 -12.86 10.47 -6.34
CA VAL A 213 -11.60 11.03 -6.83
C VAL A 213 -10.55 11.16 -5.71
N PHE A 214 -11.00 11.31 -4.45
CA PHE A 214 -10.17 11.28 -3.25
C PHE A 214 -9.67 9.86 -2.93
N GLU A 215 -10.55 8.85 -2.96
CA GLU A 215 -10.16 7.45 -2.74
C GLU A 215 -9.12 6.99 -3.78
N PHE A 216 -9.32 7.37 -5.04
CA PHE A 216 -8.38 7.10 -6.12
C PHE A 216 -7.06 7.87 -6.00
N ASP A 217 -7.06 9.12 -5.54
CA ASP A 217 -5.84 9.87 -5.22
C ASP A 217 -5.07 9.24 -4.03
N VAL A 218 -5.78 8.82 -2.97
CA VAL A 218 -5.19 8.07 -1.85
C VAL A 218 -4.54 6.77 -2.35
N PHE A 219 -5.25 5.97 -3.14
CA PHE A 219 -4.72 4.74 -3.73
C PHE A 219 -3.48 5.00 -4.60
N THR A 220 -3.54 5.98 -5.50
CA THR A 220 -2.43 6.28 -6.42
C THR A 220 -1.23 6.93 -5.72
N ARG A 221 -1.40 7.61 -4.58
CA ARG A 221 -0.30 8.03 -3.70
C ARG A 221 0.33 6.87 -2.93
N LEU A 222 -0.47 5.93 -2.42
CA LEU A 222 0.02 4.77 -1.66
C LEU A 222 0.86 3.83 -2.55
N PHE A 223 0.39 3.53 -3.76
CA PHE A 223 1.00 2.53 -4.65
C PHE A 223 1.77 3.13 -5.84
N ARG A 224 2.20 4.40 -5.74
CA ARG A 224 3.04 5.08 -6.74
C ARG A 224 4.37 4.36 -7.04
N PRO A 225 4.96 4.50 -8.25
CA PRO A 225 4.53 5.35 -9.36
C PRO A 225 3.36 4.78 -10.19
N TRP A 226 2.64 5.67 -10.88
CA TRP A 226 1.50 5.35 -11.74
C TRP A 226 1.79 4.24 -12.76
N GLY A 227 2.93 4.30 -13.47
CA GLY A 227 3.29 3.33 -14.51
C GLY A 227 3.43 1.87 -14.03
N SER A 228 3.55 1.63 -12.73
CA SER A 228 3.58 0.29 -12.14
C SER A 228 2.53 0.08 -11.04
N LEU A 229 1.48 0.91 -10.99
CA LEU A 229 0.50 1.01 -9.90
C LEU A 229 0.01 -0.36 -9.38
N LEU A 230 -0.56 -1.20 -10.26
CA LEU A 230 -1.11 -2.49 -9.87
C LEU A 230 -0.04 -3.56 -9.59
N LYS A 231 1.17 -3.42 -10.14
CA LYS A 231 2.33 -4.24 -9.76
C LYS A 231 2.74 -3.90 -8.33
N ASN A 232 2.88 -2.62 -8.01
CA ASN A 232 3.23 -2.14 -6.67
C ASN A 232 2.17 -2.57 -5.65
N TRP A 233 0.87 -2.44 -5.99
CA TRP A 233 -0.24 -2.92 -5.17
C TRP A 233 -0.19 -4.43 -4.91
N ASN A 234 -0.03 -5.25 -5.94
CA ASN A 234 0.10 -6.71 -5.76
C ASN A 234 1.29 -7.05 -4.83
N HIS A 235 2.48 -6.52 -5.13
CA HIS A 235 3.70 -6.81 -4.34
C HIS A 235 3.67 -6.28 -2.90
N LEU A 236 2.93 -5.19 -2.61
CA LEU A 236 2.93 -4.53 -1.30
C LEU A 236 1.70 -4.83 -0.44
N ALA A 237 0.53 -5.09 -1.03
CA ALA A 237 -0.74 -5.27 -0.31
C ALA A 237 -1.38 -6.65 -0.50
N VAL A 238 -1.06 -7.38 -1.58
CA VAL A 238 -1.59 -8.74 -1.80
C VAL A 238 -0.60 -9.80 -1.31
N THR A 239 0.66 -9.73 -1.72
CA THR A 239 1.65 -10.79 -1.42
C THR A 239 2.56 -10.51 -0.22
N HIS A 240 2.56 -9.29 0.36
CA HIS A 240 3.55 -8.93 1.37
C HIS A 240 3.15 -9.38 2.79
N PRO A 241 3.89 -10.29 3.46
CA PRO A 241 3.52 -10.80 4.79
C PRO A 241 3.60 -9.74 5.91
N GLY A 242 4.29 -8.63 5.66
CA GLY A 242 4.35 -7.46 6.55
C GLY A 242 3.16 -6.50 6.43
N TYR A 243 2.29 -6.62 5.41
CA TYR A 243 1.13 -5.73 5.25
C TYR A 243 -0.02 -6.14 6.16
N MET A 244 -0.57 -5.15 6.88
CA MET A 244 -1.69 -5.33 7.79
C MET A 244 -2.82 -4.35 7.44
N ALA A 245 -3.84 -4.84 6.74
CA ALA A 245 -5.08 -4.11 6.49
C ALA A 245 -5.83 -3.81 7.80
N PHE A 246 -6.58 -2.70 7.84
CA PHE A 246 -7.48 -2.29 8.93
C PHE A 246 -6.89 -2.37 10.36
N LEU A 247 -5.62 -1.98 10.52
CA LEU A 247 -4.89 -2.03 11.80
C LEU A 247 -4.66 -0.62 12.38
N THR A 248 -4.81 -0.43 13.70
CA THR A 248 -4.56 0.86 14.38
C THR A 248 -3.14 0.99 14.95
N PHE A 249 -2.80 2.16 15.51
CA PHE A 249 -1.51 2.39 16.19
C PHE A 249 -1.28 1.40 17.33
N ASP A 250 -2.23 1.29 18.26
CA ASP A 250 -2.17 0.40 19.42
C ASP A 250 -2.18 -1.08 19.01
N GLN A 251 -2.85 -1.43 17.92
CA GLN A 251 -2.83 -2.79 17.38
C GLN A 251 -1.48 -3.15 16.72
N VAL A 252 -0.77 -2.18 16.13
CA VAL A 252 0.63 -2.38 15.70
C VAL A 252 1.55 -2.61 16.89
N GLU A 253 1.44 -1.78 17.94
CA GLU A 253 2.20 -1.95 19.20
C GLU A 253 1.97 -3.35 19.80
N ALA A 254 0.72 -3.72 20.05
CA ALA A 254 0.34 -5.02 20.63
C ALA A 254 0.69 -6.22 19.73
N ARG A 255 0.69 -6.06 18.40
CA ARG A 255 1.09 -7.12 17.47
C ARG A 255 2.61 -7.37 17.53
N LEU A 256 3.40 -6.29 17.60
CA LEU A 256 4.86 -6.34 17.63
C LEU A 256 5.43 -6.69 19.01
N THR A 257 4.67 -6.54 20.11
CA THR A 257 5.10 -6.97 21.46
C THR A 257 5.54 -8.45 21.50
N ARG A 258 4.99 -9.29 20.62
CA ARG A 258 5.33 -10.72 20.52
C ARG A 258 6.70 -10.98 19.90
N TYR A 259 7.30 -9.99 19.25
CA TYR A 259 8.57 -10.08 18.53
C TYR A 259 9.68 -9.18 19.15
N LEU A 260 9.51 -8.70 20.39
CA LEU A 260 10.52 -7.89 21.08
C LEU A 260 11.88 -8.59 21.24
N HIS A 261 11.90 -9.93 21.24
CA HIS A 261 13.12 -10.75 21.25
C HIS A 261 13.82 -10.80 19.87
N ARG A 262 13.25 -10.16 18.84
CA ARG A 262 13.67 -10.22 17.43
C ARG A 262 13.70 -8.82 16.81
N PRO A 263 14.71 -7.98 17.10
CA PRO A 263 14.95 -6.72 16.40
C PRO A 263 14.91 -6.85 14.88
N GLY A 264 14.45 -5.80 14.19
CA GLY A 264 14.20 -5.83 12.74
C GLY A 264 12.86 -6.45 12.35
N SER A 265 12.05 -6.93 13.31
CA SER A 265 10.68 -7.38 13.05
C SER A 265 9.74 -6.21 12.79
N TYR A 266 9.02 -6.23 11.67
CA TYR A 266 8.26 -5.06 11.20
C TYR A 266 6.91 -5.41 10.56
N ILE A 267 5.98 -4.45 10.59
CA ILE A 267 4.70 -4.48 9.85
C ILE A 267 4.35 -3.07 9.36
N PHE A 268 3.56 -2.97 8.30
CA PHE A 268 3.09 -1.69 7.77
C PHE A 268 1.61 -1.71 7.41
N ARG A 269 1.02 -0.51 7.40
CA ARG A 269 -0.41 -0.25 7.22
C ARG A 269 -0.64 1.15 6.62
N LEU A 270 -1.86 1.45 6.23
CA LEU A 270 -2.28 2.83 5.94
C LEU A 270 -2.23 3.66 7.24
N SER A 271 -1.88 4.95 7.11
CA SER A 271 -1.94 5.90 8.23
C SER A 271 -3.36 6.46 8.40
N SER A 272 -3.92 6.30 9.60
CA SER A 272 -5.23 6.84 10.00
C SER A 272 -5.24 8.36 10.20
N THR A 273 -4.07 8.99 10.36
CA THR A 273 -3.93 10.46 10.57
C THR A 273 -3.37 11.20 9.36
N ARG A 274 -2.83 10.49 8.36
CA ARG A 274 -2.33 11.07 7.11
C ARG A 274 -2.75 10.20 5.93
N MET A 275 -3.95 10.46 5.41
CA MET A 275 -4.50 9.71 4.27
C MET A 275 -3.57 9.79 3.04
N GLY A 276 -3.40 8.66 2.35
CA GLY A 276 -2.42 8.49 1.27
C GLY A 276 -0.96 8.38 1.72
N ARG A 277 -0.69 8.20 3.03
CA ARG A 277 0.63 7.85 3.58
C ARG A 277 0.60 6.49 4.27
N TRP A 278 1.75 5.83 4.27
CA TRP A 278 1.99 4.58 4.99
C TRP A 278 2.48 4.85 6.42
N ALA A 279 2.21 3.93 7.34
CA ALA A 279 2.84 3.87 8.65
C ALA A 279 3.53 2.50 8.82
N ILE A 280 4.82 2.52 9.18
CA ILE A 280 5.64 1.33 9.42
C ILE A 280 5.98 1.25 10.91
N GLY A 281 5.57 0.16 11.56
CA GLY A 281 5.99 -0.19 12.91
C GLY A 281 7.10 -1.24 12.87
N HIS A 282 8.14 -1.08 13.69
CA HIS A 282 9.19 -2.09 13.83
C HIS A 282 9.76 -2.18 15.25
N VAL A 283 10.35 -3.33 15.55
CA VAL A 283 11.13 -3.59 16.76
C VAL A 283 12.58 -3.13 16.53
N THR A 284 13.07 -2.21 17.34
CA THR A 284 14.43 -1.68 17.26
C THR A 284 15.43 -2.50 18.08
N THR A 285 16.74 -2.23 17.92
CA THR A 285 17.83 -2.94 18.61
C THR A 285 17.87 -2.71 20.13
N ASP A 286 17.17 -1.70 20.64
CA ASP A 286 16.92 -1.48 22.06
C ASP A 286 15.71 -2.28 22.61
N ASN A 287 15.16 -3.21 21.81
CA ASN A 287 13.95 -3.98 22.08
C ASN A 287 12.72 -3.11 22.42
N SER A 288 12.66 -1.88 21.90
CA SER A 288 11.44 -1.06 21.88
C SER A 288 10.69 -1.17 20.54
N ILE A 289 9.48 -0.62 20.47
CA ILE A 289 8.68 -0.55 19.24
C ILE A 289 8.51 0.92 18.86
N ILE A 290 8.82 1.25 17.61
CA ILE A 290 8.58 2.60 17.06
C ILE A 290 7.75 2.54 15.79
N GLN A 291 6.84 3.50 15.64
CA GLN A 291 6.07 3.73 14.42
C GLN A 291 6.55 5.01 13.73
N THR A 292 6.70 4.93 12.41
CA THR A 292 7.23 6.00 11.54
C THR A 292 6.37 6.12 10.29
N ILE A 293 6.29 7.32 9.72
CA ILE A 293 5.60 7.60 8.45
C ILE A 293 6.69 7.94 7.41
N PRO A 294 6.87 7.16 6.32
CA PRO A 294 7.86 7.49 5.31
C PRO A 294 7.56 8.81 4.58
N GLU A 295 8.44 9.77 4.74
CA GLU A 295 8.35 11.08 4.09
C GLU A 295 8.88 11.02 2.66
N ASP A 296 8.04 11.53 1.74
CA ASP A 296 8.10 11.60 0.27
C ASP A 296 8.70 10.44 -0.56
N THR A 297 9.08 9.35 0.07
CA THR A 297 9.61 8.11 -0.52
C THR A 297 8.49 7.10 -0.84
N PRO A 298 8.49 6.40 -1.99
CA PRO A 298 7.59 5.27 -2.24
C PRO A 298 7.81 4.12 -1.25
N LEU A 299 6.76 3.39 -0.85
CA LEU A 299 6.88 2.37 0.21
C LEU A 299 7.94 1.31 -0.10
N TYR A 300 7.96 0.76 -1.31
CA TYR A 300 8.95 -0.27 -1.69
C TYR A 300 10.40 0.23 -1.51
N GLN A 301 10.68 1.50 -1.83
CA GLN A 301 12.00 2.09 -1.67
C GLN A 301 12.33 2.33 -0.18
N ALA A 302 11.35 2.73 0.64
CA ALA A 302 11.51 2.83 2.10
C ALA A 302 11.77 1.46 2.75
N LEU A 303 11.09 0.41 2.28
CA LEU A 303 11.30 -0.97 2.73
C LEU A 303 12.69 -1.49 2.34
N ILE A 304 13.12 -1.28 1.10
CA ILE A 304 14.47 -1.68 0.63
C ILE A 304 15.57 -0.92 1.38
N LYS A 305 15.40 0.39 1.63
CA LYS A 305 16.34 1.19 2.44
C LYS A 305 16.43 0.63 3.87
N GLY A 306 15.30 0.48 4.56
CA GLY A 306 15.29 -0.03 5.93
C GLY A 306 15.69 -1.51 6.05
N SER A 307 15.54 -2.33 5.01
CA SER A 307 16.08 -3.70 4.99
C SER A 307 17.60 -3.71 4.89
N LYS A 308 18.19 -2.82 4.07
CA LYS A 308 19.67 -2.64 3.99
C LYS A 308 20.26 -2.08 5.28
N GLU A 309 19.49 -1.29 6.02
CA GLU A 309 19.84 -0.73 7.34
C GLU A 309 19.52 -1.68 8.51
N GLY A 310 19.05 -2.91 8.27
CA GLY A 310 18.70 -3.88 9.32
C GLY A 310 17.45 -3.55 10.15
N ARG A 311 16.68 -2.52 9.75
CA ARG A 311 15.45 -2.07 10.44
C ARG A 311 14.20 -2.85 10.03
N TYR A 312 14.12 -3.28 8.77
CA TYR A 312 12.97 -3.97 8.19
C TYR A 312 13.39 -5.33 7.62
N VAL A 313 13.65 -6.30 8.50
CA VAL A 313 14.24 -7.61 8.14
C VAL A 313 13.21 -8.74 8.24
N TYR A 314 12.38 -8.76 9.27
CA TYR A 314 11.47 -9.87 9.55
C TYR A 314 10.00 -9.42 9.41
N PRO A 315 9.40 -9.50 8.21
CA PRO A 315 8.04 -9.01 7.98
C PRO A 315 7.05 -9.86 8.78
N ASN A 316 6.27 -9.23 9.67
CA ASN A 316 5.43 -9.90 10.66
C ASN A 316 6.18 -10.98 11.48
N GLY A 317 7.49 -10.82 11.66
CA GLY A 317 8.36 -11.76 12.39
C GLY A 317 8.73 -13.05 11.62
N HIS A 318 8.38 -13.17 10.34
CA HIS A 318 8.80 -14.28 9.48
C HIS A 318 10.28 -14.17 9.07
N ASP A 319 10.92 -15.31 8.77
CA ASP A 319 12.34 -15.38 8.42
C ASP A 319 12.65 -14.90 6.99
N SER A 320 11.67 -15.02 6.08
CA SER A 320 11.79 -14.61 4.68
C SER A 320 11.25 -13.21 4.46
N ASN A 321 12.08 -12.32 3.91
CA ASN A 321 11.73 -10.96 3.50
C ASN A 321 11.60 -10.92 1.97
N PRO A 322 10.43 -10.57 1.39
CA PRO A 322 10.28 -10.52 -0.06
C PRO A 322 11.22 -9.51 -0.70
N ASP A 323 11.89 -9.89 -1.79
CA ASP A 323 12.70 -8.94 -2.55
C ASP A 323 11.82 -8.00 -3.39
N LEU A 324 11.89 -6.71 -3.07
CA LEU A 324 11.20 -5.64 -3.78
C LEU A 324 12.11 -4.93 -4.80
N SER A 325 13.34 -5.41 -5.05
CA SER A 325 14.25 -4.89 -6.08
C SER A 325 13.60 -4.82 -7.46
N SER A 326 12.71 -5.77 -7.78
CA SER A 326 11.92 -5.83 -9.02
C SER A 326 10.92 -4.68 -9.19
N LEU A 327 10.72 -3.82 -8.17
CA LEU A 327 9.98 -2.56 -8.24
C LEU A 327 10.90 -1.33 -8.44
N GLN A 328 12.22 -1.50 -8.33
CA GLN A 328 13.22 -0.46 -8.59
C GLN A 328 13.50 -0.29 -10.09
N GLY A 329 12.46 0.01 -10.86
CA GLY A 329 12.56 0.28 -12.29
C GLY A 329 11.31 0.94 -12.83
N SER A 330 11.41 2.22 -13.20
CA SER A 330 10.47 2.86 -14.12
C SER A 330 10.83 2.43 -15.54
N THR A 331 10.47 1.19 -15.88
CA THR A 331 10.74 0.60 -17.18
C THR A 331 10.08 1.42 -18.30
N GLU A 332 10.86 2.00 -19.21
CA GLU A 332 10.29 2.67 -20.39
C GLU A 332 9.64 1.58 -21.28
N VAL A 333 8.30 1.63 -21.42
CA VAL A 333 7.58 0.70 -22.29
C VAL A 333 7.72 1.18 -23.73
N VAL A 334 8.47 0.41 -24.52
CA VAL A 334 8.61 0.61 -25.96
C VAL A 334 7.45 -0.12 -26.63
N LYS A 335 6.46 0.64 -27.09
CA LYS A 335 5.41 0.13 -27.98
C LYS A 335 6.00 -0.13 -29.36
N VAL A 336 5.73 -1.31 -29.91
CA VAL A 336 6.05 -1.68 -31.30
C VAL A 336 5.00 -1.06 -32.21
N THR A 337 5.41 -0.35 -33.27
CA THR A 337 4.46 0.14 -34.29
C THR A 337 4.05 -0.98 -35.23
N GLU A 338 2.92 -0.81 -35.91
CA GLU A 338 2.38 -1.74 -36.93
C GLU A 338 3.43 -2.04 -38.02
N GLU A 339 3.99 -0.98 -38.61
CA GLU A 339 5.10 -1.01 -39.58
C GLU A 339 6.34 -1.80 -39.08
N GLN A 340 6.61 -1.74 -37.77
CA GLN A 340 7.71 -2.47 -37.15
C GLN A 340 7.36 -3.93 -36.91
N TYR A 341 6.09 -4.25 -36.62
CA TYR A 341 5.62 -5.62 -36.43
C TYR A 341 5.70 -6.39 -37.75
N GLU A 342 5.10 -5.85 -38.82
CA GLU A 342 5.09 -6.44 -40.17
C GLU A 342 6.52 -6.74 -40.67
N LEU A 343 7.42 -5.75 -40.61
CA LEU A 343 8.81 -5.89 -41.03
C LEU A 343 9.58 -7.01 -40.29
N TYR A 344 9.24 -7.32 -39.04
CA TYR A 344 9.85 -8.44 -38.33
C TYR A 344 9.21 -9.79 -38.66
N CYS A 345 7.90 -9.83 -38.93
CA CYS A 345 7.20 -11.02 -39.38
C CYS A 345 7.74 -11.54 -40.73
N ASP A 346 7.94 -10.65 -41.71
CA ASP A 346 8.47 -11.00 -43.05
C ASP A 346 9.83 -11.71 -43.01
N ILE A 347 10.67 -11.38 -42.03
CA ILE A 347 12.01 -11.97 -41.84
C ILE A 347 12.03 -13.10 -40.80
N GLY A 348 10.88 -13.69 -40.46
CA GLY A 348 10.76 -14.83 -39.55
C GLY A 348 11.25 -14.52 -38.12
N SER A 349 11.00 -13.30 -37.63
CA SER A 349 11.54 -12.82 -36.37
C SER A 349 10.52 -11.96 -35.60
N THR A 350 10.88 -11.51 -34.39
CA THR A 350 10.00 -10.65 -33.57
C THR A 350 10.70 -9.36 -33.16
N PHE A 351 9.97 -8.26 -32.93
CA PHE A 351 10.62 -7.02 -32.48
C PHE A 351 11.26 -7.19 -31.09
N GLN A 352 10.66 -8.01 -30.21
CA GLN A 352 11.09 -8.26 -28.85
C GLN A 352 12.51 -8.84 -28.81
N LEU A 353 12.80 -9.81 -29.68
CA LEU A 353 14.02 -10.61 -29.67
C LEU A 353 15.29 -9.79 -29.96
N CYS A 354 16.30 -9.93 -29.10
CA CYS A 354 17.62 -9.33 -29.23
C CYS A 354 18.36 -9.83 -30.47
N LYS A 355 18.73 -8.93 -31.38
CA LYS A 355 19.36 -9.26 -32.68
C LYS A 355 20.87 -9.55 -32.59
N ILE A 356 21.38 -9.81 -31.38
CA ILE A 356 22.76 -10.24 -31.12
C ILE A 356 22.81 -11.73 -30.75
N CYS A 357 21.90 -12.21 -29.89
CA CYS A 357 21.84 -13.63 -29.50
C CYS A 357 20.68 -14.42 -30.10
N LEU A 358 19.60 -13.76 -30.57
CA LEU A 358 18.38 -14.42 -31.07
C LEU A 358 17.70 -15.39 -30.08
N GLU A 359 18.05 -15.31 -28.78
CA GLU A 359 17.55 -16.19 -27.70
C GLU A 359 16.69 -15.46 -26.64
N ARG A 360 16.84 -14.14 -26.50
CA ARG A 360 16.34 -13.36 -25.35
C ARG A 360 15.76 -12.04 -25.82
N ASP A 361 14.75 -11.55 -25.14
CA ASP A 361 14.16 -10.25 -25.45
C ASP A 361 15.08 -9.07 -25.05
N LYS A 362 14.87 -7.93 -25.70
CA LYS A 362 15.59 -6.69 -25.41
C LYS A 362 15.01 -6.06 -24.13
N ASP A 363 15.85 -5.96 -23.10
CA ASP A 363 15.53 -5.38 -21.79
C ASP A 363 16.27 -4.05 -21.55
N ILE A 364 17.14 -3.59 -22.46
CA ILE A 364 17.96 -2.40 -22.27
C ILE A 364 18.08 -1.51 -23.51
N CYS A 365 18.06 -0.19 -23.28
CA CYS A 365 18.20 0.88 -24.27
C CYS A 365 19.49 1.69 -24.02
N LEU A 366 20.29 1.91 -25.06
CA LEU A 366 21.58 2.60 -25.00
C LEU A 366 21.47 4.07 -25.40
N LYS A 367 21.72 5.01 -24.48
CA LYS A 367 21.75 6.45 -24.79
C LYS A 367 23.21 6.89 -25.10
N PRO A 368 23.44 7.79 -26.07
CA PRO A 368 22.44 8.57 -26.80
C PRO A 368 21.81 7.86 -28.01
N CYS A 369 22.33 6.71 -28.44
CA CYS A 369 22.04 6.11 -29.75
C CYS A 369 20.69 5.38 -29.91
N GLY A 370 19.86 5.27 -28.87
CA GLY A 370 18.52 4.64 -28.89
C GLY A 370 18.47 3.12 -29.10
N HIS A 371 19.61 2.46 -29.37
CA HIS A 371 19.64 1.04 -29.74
C HIS A 371 19.24 0.10 -28.59
N LEU A 372 18.51 -0.96 -28.95
CA LEU A 372 17.91 -1.92 -28.04
C LEU A 372 18.57 -3.30 -28.14
N LEU A 373 18.88 -3.92 -27.00
CA LEU A 373 19.46 -5.26 -26.88
C LEU A 373 19.11 -5.89 -25.53
N CYS A 374 19.52 -7.15 -25.29
CA CYS A 374 19.46 -7.74 -23.97
C CYS A 374 20.72 -7.43 -23.14
N SER A 375 20.55 -7.29 -21.84
CA SER A 375 21.55 -6.93 -20.83
C SER A 375 22.73 -7.91 -20.82
N ILE A 376 22.47 -9.20 -21.05
CA ILE A 376 23.49 -10.25 -21.15
C ILE A 376 24.42 -10.01 -22.36
N CYS A 377 23.88 -9.64 -23.52
CA CYS A 377 24.70 -9.28 -24.69
C CYS A 377 25.49 -7.99 -24.46
N LEU A 378 24.91 -7.00 -23.76
CA LEU A 378 25.64 -5.79 -23.41
C LEU A 378 26.81 -6.07 -22.46
N ALA A 379 26.57 -6.86 -21.40
CA ALA A 379 27.59 -7.24 -20.43
C ALA A 379 28.72 -8.06 -21.07
N GLY A 380 28.39 -9.01 -21.94
CA GLY A 380 29.36 -9.76 -22.73
C GLY A 380 30.23 -8.87 -23.62
N TRP A 381 29.61 -7.89 -24.30
CA TRP A 381 30.32 -6.91 -25.12
C TRP A 381 31.24 -6.00 -24.29
N GLN A 382 30.74 -5.42 -23.19
CA GLN A 382 31.53 -4.54 -22.32
C GLN A 382 32.73 -5.26 -21.67
N ARG A 383 32.61 -6.57 -21.41
CA ARG A 383 33.72 -7.41 -20.91
C ARG A 383 34.89 -7.53 -21.90
N SER A 384 34.70 -7.19 -23.17
CA SER A 384 35.77 -7.04 -24.19
C SER A 384 36.45 -5.65 -24.20
N ALA A 385 36.38 -4.92 -23.07
CA ALA A 385 36.94 -3.57 -22.87
C ALA A 385 36.36 -2.44 -23.75
N ARG A 386 35.19 -2.65 -24.39
CA ARG A 386 34.53 -1.67 -25.26
C ARG A 386 33.27 -1.09 -24.64
N ASN A 387 33.36 0.11 -24.05
CA ASN A 387 32.18 0.87 -23.58
C ASN A 387 31.48 1.64 -24.74
N THR A 388 31.08 0.90 -25.77
CA THR A 388 30.44 1.41 -26.99
C THR A 388 29.24 0.55 -27.38
N CYS A 389 28.29 1.12 -28.12
CA CYS A 389 27.14 0.39 -28.64
C CYS A 389 27.60 -0.75 -29.60
N PRO A 390 27.12 -2.00 -29.44
CA PRO A 390 27.48 -3.08 -30.36
C PRO A 390 27.11 -2.81 -31.83
N TYR A 391 25.95 -2.17 -32.06
CA TYR A 391 25.44 -1.90 -33.40
C TYR A 391 26.16 -0.71 -34.07
N CYS A 392 26.10 0.48 -33.46
CA CYS A 392 26.56 1.73 -34.09
C CYS A 392 27.90 2.26 -33.56
N ARG A 393 28.56 1.54 -32.64
CA ARG A 393 29.88 1.87 -32.03
C ARG A 393 29.99 3.22 -31.30
N CYS A 394 28.91 3.98 -31.18
CA CYS A 394 28.85 5.20 -30.36
C CYS A 394 29.21 4.92 -28.88
N LYS A 395 29.92 5.83 -28.22
CA LYS A 395 30.23 5.74 -26.78
C LYS A 395 28.94 5.75 -25.95
N ILE A 396 28.76 4.75 -25.09
CA ILE A 396 27.58 4.66 -24.22
C ILE A 396 27.72 5.73 -23.11
N ARG A 397 26.67 6.53 -22.91
CA ARG A 397 26.59 7.51 -21.81
C ARG A 397 25.75 6.99 -20.64
N SER A 398 24.65 6.31 -20.94
CA SER A 398 23.80 5.64 -19.95
C SER A 398 23.00 4.50 -20.58
N THR A 399 22.50 3.62 -19.72
CA THR A 399 21.70 2.44 -20.05
C THR A 399 20.37 2.53 -19.30
N HIS A 400 19.25 2.32 -19.99
CA HIS A 400 17.91 2.42 -19.41
C HIS A 400 17.20 1.08 -19.59
N SER A 401 16.61 0.53 -18.53
CA SER A 401 15.84 -0.70 -18.62
C SER A 401 14.51 -0.44 -19.35
N ILE A 402 14.19 -1.29 -20.32
CA ILE A 402 12.97 -1.22 -21.13
C ILE A 402 12.17 -2.51 -21.05
N ALA A 403 10.90 -2.42 -21.47
CA ALA A 403 10.07 -3.57 -21.80
C ALA A 403 9.44 -3.31 -23.16
N ILE A 404 9.29 -4.34 -23.97
CA ILE A 404 8.69 -4.25 -25.29
C ILE A 404 7.27 -4.80 -25.18
N GLU A 405 6.30 -3.94 -25.43
CA GLU A 405 4.89 -4.34 -25.51
C GLU A 405 4.64 -4.93 -26.90
N SER A 406 4.17 -6.18 -26.96
CA SER A 406 3.82 -6.80 -28.24
C SER A 406 2.61 -6.12 -28.87
N TYR A 407 2.75 -5.78 -30.16
CA TYR A 407 1.60 -5.46 -31.01
C TYR A 407 0.65 -6.67 -31.00
N ARG A 408 -0.64 -6.40 -30.82
CA ARG A 408 -1.72 -7.40 -30.82
C ARG A 408 -2.69 -7.03 -31.93
N GLN A 409 -2.85 -7.92 -32.90
CA GLN A 409 -4.04 -7.90 -33.74
C GLN A 409 -5.24 -8.25 -32.85
N GLY A 410 -6.37 -7.56 -33.06
CA GLY A 410 -7.57 -7.75 -32.26
C GLY A 410 -8.35 -8.98 -32.72
N ASP A 411 -8.69 -9.84 -31.77
CA ASP A 411 -9.67 -10.92 -31.94
C ASP A 411 -10.64 -10.82 -30.75
N ASP A 412 -11.93 -10.62 -31.04
CA ASP A 412 -13.00 -10.49 -30.06
C ASP A 412 -13.77 -11.82 -29.97
N ASN A 413 -13.90 -12.40 -28.77
CA ASN A 413 -15.11 -13.08 -28.23
C ASN A 413 -14.83 -13.84 -26.92
N GLU A 414 -15.69 -13.65 -25.91
CA GLU A 414 -16.61 -14.69 -25.37
C GLU A 414 -17.44 -14.13 -24.18
N GLU A 415 -18.63 -14.69 -23.93
CA GLU A 415 -19.60 -14.30 -22.88
C GLU A 415 -19.90 -15.49 -21.93
N SER A 416 -20.53 -15.39 -20.76
CA SER A 416 -21.28 -14.32 -20.06
C SER A 416 -20.89 -14.35 -18.54
N VAL A 417 -21.63 -14.08 -17.44
CA VAL A 417 -23.06 -13.97 -17.03
C VAL A 417 -23.14 -12.99 -15.84
N ASP A 418 -24.30 -12.34 -15.63
CA ASP A 418 -24.56 -11.41 -14.51
C ASP A 418 -25.12 -12.09 -13.23
N ASP A 419 -24.86 -11.41 -12.09
CA ASP A 419 -25.60 -11.38 -10.80
C ASP A 419 -25.72 -12.66 -9.91
N PRO A 420 -26.08 -12.54 -8.59
CA PRO A 420 -26.34 -11.32 -7.80
C PRO A 420 -25.54 -11.19 -6.46
N GLU A 421 -25.92 -10.19 -5.67
CA GLU A 421 -25.34 -9.75 -4.38
C GLU A 421 -25.34 -10.79 -3.22
N ASP A 422 -24.31 -10.80 -2.37
CA ASP A 422 -24.44 -11.02 -0.91
C ASP A 422 -23.21 -10.49 -0.11
N ASP A 423 -23.36 -10.45 1.22
CA ASP A 423 -22.56 -9.75 2.24
C ASP A 423 -21.04 -10.01 2.28
N HIS A 424 -20.26 -9.07 2.83
CA HIS A 424 -18.80 -9.12 2.90
C HIS A 424 -18.21 -8.87 4.31
N GLU A 425 -18.40 -9.81 5.24
CA GLU A 425 -17.52 -9.94 6.41
C GLU A 425 -16.48 -11.07 6.24
N ASP A 426 -15.44 -10.84 5.41
CA ASP A 426 -14.04 -11.22 5.74
C ASP A 426 -13.01 -10.81 4.66
N ILE A 427 -12.81 -9.49 4.50
CA ILE A 427 -11.81 -8.91 3.58
C ILE A 427 -10.39 -9.50 3.79
N GLU A 428 -9.97 -9.70 5.04
CA GLU A 428 -8.65 -10.26 5.38
C GLU A 428 -8.49 -11.72 4.90
N VAL A 429 -9.59 -12.50 4.81
CA VAL A 429 -9.56 -13.88 4.31
C VAL A 429 -9.48 -13.91 2.78
N ILE A 430 -10.15 -12.99 2.08
CA ILE A 430 -10.09 -12.89 0.61
C ILE A 430 -8.66 -12.58 0.16
N VAL A 431 -8.02 -11.56 0.75
CA VAL A 431 -6.63 -11.20 0.42
C VAL A 431 -5.67 -12.36 0.73
N LYS A 432 -5.83 -13.06 1.86
CA LYS A 432 -5.01 -14.25 2.20
C LYS A 432 -5.22 -15.43 1.25
N LYS A 433 -6.46 -15.69 0.80
CA LYS A 433 -6.75 -16.73 -0.19
C LYS A 433 -6.02 -16.44 -1.51
N ILE A 434 -6.04 -15.19 -1.97
CA ILE A 434 -5.35 -14.77 -3.20
C ILE A 434 -3.83 -14.87 -3.05
N ALA A 435 -3.28 -14.43 -1.91
CA ALA A 435 -1.86 -14.60 -1.60
C ALA A 435 -1.43 -16.07 -1.69
N ALA A 436 -2.18 -17.00 -1.08
CA ALA A 436 -1.90 -18.43 -1.14
C ALA A 436 -1.99 -19.03 -2.57
N LEU A 437 -2.97 -18.59 -3.37
CA LEU A 437 -3.13 -19.02 -4.77
C LEU A 437 -2.01 -18.50 -5.68
N LYS A 438 -1.54 -17.26 -5.47
CA LYS A 438 -0.39 -16.71 -6.22
C LYS A 438 0.93 -17.34 -5.76
N LEU A 439 1.12 -17.64 -4.46
CA LEU A 439 2.31 -18.34 -3.96
C LEU A 439 2.43 -19.76 -4.53
N SER A 440 1.35 -20.55 -4.45
CA SER A 440 1.31 -21.91 -5.02
C SER A 440 1.35 -21.97 -6.57
N SER A 441 1.23 -20.82 -7.24
CA SER A 441 1.47 -20.70 -8.68
C SER A 441 2.96 -20.48 -9.02
N LEU A 442 3.79 -20.04 -8.06
CA LEU A 442 5.24 -19.89 -8.22
C LEU A 442 6.03 -21.17 -7.84
N GLU A 443 5.40 -22.11 -7.13
CA GLU A 443 6.06 -23.33 -6.61
C GLU A 443 5.87 -24.58 -7.48
N ARG A 444 5.27 -24.48 -8.68
CA ARG A 444 5.10 -25.65 -9.57
C ARG A 444 6.42 -26.02 -10.26
N PRO A 445 6.97 -27.23 -10.06
CA PRO A 445 8.05 -27.73 -10.90
C PRO A 445 7.56 -27.91 -12.34
N SER A 446 8.41 -27.61 -13.32
CA SER A 446 8.14 -27.97 -14.71
C SER A 446 8.07 -29.50 -14.85
N PRO A 447 7.08 -30.05 -15.58
CA PRO A 447 7.02 -31.48 -15.82
C PRO A 447 8.18 -31.89 -16.74
N SER A 448 9.09 -32.71 -16.21
CA SER A 448 10.19 -33.28 -16.99
C SER A 448 9.67 -34.19 -18.10
N SER A 449 10.47 -34.36 -19.16
CA SER A 449 10.06 -35.03 -20.39
C SER A 449 9.58 -36.47 -20.20
N ARG A 450 8.48 -36.81 -20.87
CA ARG A 450 8.10 -38.22 -21.10
C ARG A 450 9.16 -38.85 -22.01
N LEU A 451 9.68 -40.01 -21.61
CA LEU A 451 10.26 -40.97 -22.53
C LEU A 451 9.34 -42.20 -22.60
N TYR A 452 9.08 -42.66 -23.81
CA TYR A 452 8.40 -43.93 -24.05
C TYR A 452 9.33 -45.10 -23.75
N ASN A 453 8.75 -46.21 -23.31
CA ASN A 453 9.03 -47.54 -23.86
C ASN A 453 7.96 -48.51 -23.37
N ASP A 454 7.18 -49.06 -24.30
CA ASP A 454 6.35 -50.23 -24.04
C ASP A 454 7.20 -51.51 -24.08
N THR A 455 6.94 -52.45 -23.18
CA THR A 455 6.76 -53.88 -23.51
C THR A 455 6.26 -54.65 -22.29
N ASP A 456 5.12 -55.31 -22.45
CA ASP A 456 4.47 -56.26 -21.52
C ASP A 456 4.92 -57.72 -21.88
N PRO A 457 4.44 -58.82 -21.26
CA PRO A 457 3.69 -58.98 -20.00
C PRO A 457 4.25 -60.11 -19.07
N LEU A 458 3.58 -60.41 -17.93
CA LEU A 458 2.90 -61.70 -17.67
C LEU A 458 2.52 -62.00 -16.18
N LEU A 459 1.40 -62.74 -16.03
CA LEU A 459 0.96 -63.62 -14.91
C LEU A 459 0.47 -63.03 -13.55
N TYR A 460 -0.86 -62.98 -13.38
CA TYR A 460 -1.70 -63.94 -12.58
C TYR A 460 -0.98 -64.71 -11.42
N ASP A 461 -1.50 -64.89 -10.20
CA ASP A 461 -2.86 -64.88 -9.60
C ASP A 461 -2.80 -64.50 -8.08
N PRO A 462 -3.87 -64.13 -7.35
CA PRO A 462 -3.81 -63.68 -5.96
C PRO A 462 -4.28 -64.73 -4.93
N THR A 463 -4.08 -64.50 -3.62
CA THR A 463 -5.00 -65.02 -2.58
C THR A 463 -4.91 -64.33 -1.21
N HIS A 464 -6.08 -64.06 -0.62
CA HIS A 464 -6.44 -64.13 0.82
C HIS A 464 -5.62 -63.37 1.90
N LYS A 465 -6.25 -62.39 2.58
CA LYS A 465 -6.92 -62.49 3.92
C LYS A 465 -5.94 -62.41 5.12
N VAL A 466 -5.89 -61.34 5.91
CA VAL A 466 -6.87 -60.81 6.92
C VAL A 466 -6.47 -61.22 8.36
N GLN A 467 -6.82 -60.36 9.35
CA GLN A 467 -6.67 -60.53 10.81
C GLN A 467 -5.22 -60.36 11.36
N THR A 468 -4.93 -59.29 12.11
CA THR A 468 -4.96 -59.14 13.60
C THR A 468 -3.86 -59.95 14.34
N THR A 469 -3.24 -59.49 15.44
CA THR A 469 -3.76 -58.60 16.51
C THR A 469 -2.64 -57.92 17.35
N LYS A 470 -2.94 -56.73 17.89
CA LYS A 470 -2.60 -56.20 19.24
C LYS A 470 -1.29 -56.63 19.98
N THR A 471 -0.43 -55.61 20.18
CA THR A 471 -0.01 -55.08 21.51
C THR A 471 1.20 -55.68 22.26
N THR A 472 1.87 -54.78 23.01
CA THR A 472 2.96 -54.91 24.01
C THR A 472 4.42 -54.82 23.51
N ARG A 473 5.40 -54.39 24.33
CA ARG A 473 5.61 -53.10 25.06
C ARG A 473 6.98 -53.14 25.78
N ALA A 474 7.94 -52.31 25.36
CA ALA A 474 9.26 -52.10 26.00
C ALA A 474 10.17 -53.37 26.02
N VAL A 475 11.49 -53.36 26.28
CA VAL A 475 12.36 -52.45 27.07
C VAL A 475 13.73 -52.22 26.38
N SER A 476 14.38 -51.09 26.70
CA SER A 476 15.69 -50.61 26.24
C SER A 476 16.88 -51.58 26.42
N LYS A 477 17.87 -51.50 25.50
CA LYS A 477 19.32 -51.61 25.80
C LYS A 477 20.23 -51.09 24.66
N LYS A 478 21.10 -50.12 24.98
CA LYS A 478 22.38 -49.78 24.30
C LYS A 478 23.53 -50.18 25.28
N PRO A 479 24.85 -50.00 25.03
CA PRO A 479 25.59 -49.57 23.82
C PRO A 479 26.85 -50.42 23.44
N ARG A 480 27.33 -50.29 22.19
CA ARG A 480 28.76 -50.29 21.75
C ARG A 480 28.77 -49.93 20.24
N ARG A 481 29.58 -49.03 19.63
CA ARG A 481 30.77 -48.19 19.92
C ARG A 481 32.05 -48.62 19.16
N GLN A 482 32.17 -48.18 17.90
CA GLN A 482 33.39 -47.86 17.13
C GLN A 482 32.95 -46.73 16.15
N LYS A 483 33.68 -45.60 15.96
CA LYS A 483 35.00 -45.38 15.32
C LYS A 483 35.03 -45.86 13.86
N MET A 484 35.55 -45.12 12.87
CA MET A 484 36.07 -43.73 12.75
C MET A 484 35.87 -43.31 11.26
N ALA A 485 35.95 -42.06 10.81
CA ALA A 485 37.11 -41.17 10.88
C ALA A 485 36.73 -39.69 10.71
N ASN A 486 37.72 -38.81 10.97
CA ASN A 486 37.65 -37.37 10.76
C ASN A 486 38.91 -36.94 9.99
N TRP A 487 38.83 -35.90 9.15
CA TRP A 487 39.99 -35.29 8.49
C TRP A 487 40.08 -33.82 8.91
N ASN A 488 41.19 -33.47 9.58
CA ASN A 488 41.65 -32.09 9.72
C ASN A 488 42.85 -31.90 8.76
N CYS A 489 43.10 -30.66 8.37
CA CYS A 489 44.40 -30.22 7.89
C CYS A 489 44.68 -28.84 8.52
N GLU A 490 45.94 -28.56 8.84
CA GLU A 490 46.35 -27.37 9.60
C GLU A 490 47.01 -26.31 8.70
N GLN A 491 47.50 -25.24 9.32
CA GLN A 491 48.12 -24.08 8.66
C GLN A 491 49.59 -24.33 8.32
N GLU A 492 50.13 -23.56 7.37
CA GLU A 492 51.52 -23.11 7.44
C GLU A 492 51.66 -21.69 6.87
N LYS A 493 52.84 -21.06 7.02
CA LYS A 493 53.08 -19.61 6.86
C LYS A 493 54.19 -19.30 5.85
N ASP A 494 54.28 -18.01 5.48
CA ASP A 494 55.49 -17.15 5.38
C ASP A 494 55.42 -16.20 4.15
N THR A 495 56.06 -15.02 4.06
CA THR A 495 56.62 -14.02 5.02
C THR A 495 56.77 -12.67 4.27
N GLN A 496 56.70 -11.53 4.98
CA GLN A 496 57.35 -10.21 4.69
C GLN A 496 57.09 -9.53 3.31
N ASP A 497 57.23 -8.21 3.11
CA ASP A 497 58.16 -7.23 3.69
C ASP A 497 57.53 -5.83 3.90
N SER A 498 58.31 -4.85 4.37
CA SER A 498 57.87 -3.60 5.00
C SER A 498 58.53 -2.37 4.37
N ARG A 499 57.81 -1.23 4.31
CA ARG A 499 58.43 0.10 4.26
C ARG A 499 57.69 1.10 5.14
N GLN A 500 58.47 1.84 5.92
CA GLN A 500 58.08 3.06 6.61
C GLN A 500 58.67 4.25 5.84
N ASP A 501 58.10 5.42 6.01
CA ASP A 501 58.82 6.70 5.94
C ASP A 501 58.16 7.67 6.93
N MET A 502 58.94 8.63 7.43
CA MET A 502 58.45 9.69 8.32
C MET A 502 58.70 11.05 7.67
N ASP A 503 57.81 12.02 7.91
CA ASP A 503 58.29 13.34 8.34
C ASP A 503 57.19 14.25 8.92
N SER A 504 57.63 15.29 9.63
CA SER A 504 56.81 16.40 10.13
C SER A 504 57.71 17.62 10.35
N PRO A 505 57.24 18.87 10.16
CA PRO A 505 57.02 19.70 11.37
C PRO A 505 55.89 20.75 11.25
N GLN A 506 55.75 21.59 12.28
CA GLN A 506 54.73 22.65 12.45
C GLN A 506 55.36 24.07 12.42
N SER A 507 54.59 25.10 12.04
CA SER A 507 54.85 26.53 12.37
C SER A 507 53.55 27.38 12.39
N THR A 508 53.61 28.56 13.02
CA THR A 508 52.54 29.00 13.97
C THR A 508 52.38 30.53 14.18
N GLU A 509 51.78 31.28 13.23
CA GLU A 509 51.38 32.72 13.41
C GLU A 509 49.91 32.94 12.97
N ARG A 510 48.99 33.69 13.63
CA ARG A 510 48.97 34.96 14.42
C ARG A 510 49.08 36.23 13.55
N LEU A 511 48.14 37.20 13.53
CA LEU A 511 46.82 37.41 14.22
C LEU A 511 45.73 37.76 13.14
N MET A 512 44.59 38.47 13.30
CA MET A 512 43.99 39.32 14.36
C MET A 512 42.43 39.41 14.25
N GLU A 513 41.85 40.59 14.48
CA GLU A 513 40.44 41.01 14.58
C GLU A 513 39.75 41.23 13.19
N ASP A 514 38.42 41.44 13.05
CA ASP A 514 37.38 41.85 14.02
C ASP A 514 35.94 41.38 13.64
N THR A 515 35.00 41.60 14.57
CA THR A 515 33.51 41.58 14.47
C THR A 515 32.74 40.27 14.21
N ALA A 516 31.58 40.19 14.88
CA ALA A 516 30.51 39.17 14.77
C ALA A 516 29.15 39.89 14.52
N PRO A 517 27.96 39.24 14.46
CA PRO A 517 27.61 37.83 14.68
C PRO A 517 26.58 37.22 13.68
N TYR A 518 25.98 36.08 14.07
CA TYR A 518 24.77 35.39 13.55
C TYR A 518 24.90 34.15 12.62
N LEU A 519 24.88 33.00 13.31
CA LEU A 519 24.17 31.73 13.01
C LEU A 519 24.52 30.88 11.77
N THR A 520 24.77 29.61 12.07
CA THR A 520 25.14 28.50 11.18
C THR A 520 23.93 27.73 10.61
N PRO A 521 24.13 26.85 9.59
CA PRO A 521 23.05 26.42 8.70
C PRO A 521 22.56 24.97 8.88
N HIS A 522 21.52 24.63 8.09
CA HIS A 522 21.13 23.28 7.62
C HIS A 522 21.10 22.11 8.62
N SER A 523 19.90 21.82 9.13
CA SER A 523 19.53 20.51 9.70
C SER A 523 19.34 19.44 8.62
N ALA A 524 19.60 18.17 8.95
CA ALA A 524 19.51 17.02 8.05
C ALA A 524 18.13 16.32 8.06
N ASP A 525 17.97 15.30 7.20
CA ASP A 525 16.82 14.39 7.10
C ASP A 525 16.21 14.02 8.48
N GLY A 526 14.99 14.50 8.74
CA GLY A 526 14.20 14.12 9.91
C GLY A 526 12.90 13.47 9.47
N ALA A 527 12.73 12.18 9.76
CA ALA A 527 11.43 11.50 9.61
C ALA A 527 10.71 11.46 10.96
N GLU A 528 9.45 11.87 11.02
CA GLU A 528 8.69 11.88 12.28
C GLU A 528 8.59 10.47 12.90
N SER A 529 9.11 10.34 14.13
CA SER A 529 9.09 9.11 14.91
C SER A 529 8.34 9.32 16.22
N TYR A 530 7.31 8.50 16.45
CA TYR A 530 6.48 8.60 17.65
C TYR A 530 6.86 7.49 18.64
N ARG A 531 7.53 7.87 19.74
CA ARG A 531 7.68 7.04 20.95
C ARG A 531 6.64 7.46 21.99
N ARG A 532 6.07 6.47 22.69
CA ARG A 532 5.14 6.69 23.80
C ARG A 532 5.90 7.18 25.04
N PRO A 533 5.48 8.26 25.73
CA PRO A 533 6.09 8.67 26.99
C PRO A 533 5.96 7.58 28.06
N LEU A 534 7.05 7.28 28.76
CA LEU A 534 7.05 6.34 29.89
C LEU A 534 6.53 7.04 31.15
N HIS A 535 5.37 6.62 31.64
CA HIS A 535 4.86 7.07 32.94
C HIS A 535 5.66 6.43 34.10
N SER A 536 6.65 7.15 34.62
CA SER A 536 7.12 6.96 36.00
C SER A 536 6.07 7.54 36.97
N GLY A 537 5.75 6.80 38.03
CA GLY A 537 4.58 7.07 38.88
C GLY A 537 4.85 7.81 40.19
N LYS A 538 3.76 7.99 40.96
CA LYS A 538 3.68 8.48 42.36
C LYS A 538 3.90 9.99 42.59
N GLY A 539 2.86 10.78 42.28
CA GLY A 539 2.59 12.05 42.95
C GLY A 539 1.34 11.94 43.84
N ARG A 540 1.49 11.99 45.18
CA ARG A 540 0.34 12.13 46.10
C ARG A 540 -0.31 13.50 45.88
N ARG A 541 -1.63 13.55 45.65
CA ARG A 541 -2.44 14.75 45.90
C ARG A 541 -3.47 14.45 46.98
N ARG A 542 -3.49 15.31 47.99
CA ARG A 542 -4.51 15.32 49.06
C ARG A 542 -5.84 15.76 48.48
N TYR A 543 -6.93 15.21 49.00
CA TYR A 543 -8.22 15.92 49.01
C TYR A 543 -8.08 17.24 49.79
N LYS A 544 -8.81 18.25 49.34
CA LYS A 544 -9.24 19.38 50.16
C LYS A 544 -10.66 19.69 49.74
N GLU A 545 -11.61 19.58 50.66
CA GLU A 545 -12.91 20.21 50.50
C GLU A 545 -12.75 21.73 50.28
N ARG A 546 -13.76 22.33 49.66
CA ARG A 546 -14.09 23.74 49.82
C ARG A 546 -15.40 23.80 50.57
N ASP A 547 -15.35 24.27 51.82
CA ASP A 547 -16.52 24.86 52.45
C ASP A 547 -16.81 26.22 51.79
N ASP A 548 -18.07 26.65 51.82
CA ASP A 548 -18.48 28.01 51.49
C ASP A 548 -17.95 29.01 52.53
N PHE A 549 -17.75 30.27 52.14
CA PHE A 549 -18.28 31.44 52.87
C PHE A 549 -18.03 32.75 52.10
N HIS A 550 -19.12 33.52 51.91
CA HIS A 550 -19.22 34.88 51.36
C HIS A 550 -18.81 35.09 49.88
#